data_AF-A0A8T1RL41-F1
#
_entry.id   AF-A0A8T1RL41-F1
#
_cell.length_a   1.000
_cell.length_b   1.000
_cell.length_c   1.000
_cell.angle_alpha   90.00
_cell.angle_beta   90.00
_cell.angle_gamma   90.00
#
_symmetry.space_group_name_H-M   'P 1'
#
loop_
_entity.id
_entity.type
_entity.pdbx_description
1 polymer ?
#
loop_
_entity_poly.entity_id
_entity_poly.type
_entity_poly.pdbx_seq_one_letter_code
_entity_poly.pdbx_strand_id
1 'polypeptide(L)'
;MARIKHTANRKGNPRKSGSRGESSTTPARSARPGESPNTPGTSGTQRQAKKRHYRPGTVALREIRHLQKTWTLLIPIAPFVRVVKQITFQFSPDVSRWTAEALVALQEAAEDFLVHLFEDGMLCAIHAKRVTLN
;
A
#
# COMPACT_ATOMS: atom_id res chain seq x y z
N MET A 1 -41.66 30.62 1.71
CA MET A 1 -41.46 29.29 1.07
C MET A 1 -40.69 28.39 2.03
N ALA A 2 -41.38 27.73 2.96
CA ALA A 2 -40.82 26.82 3.95
C ALA A 2 -41.57 25.50 3.87
N ARG A 3 -40.87 24.37 3.82
CA ARG A 3 -41.49 23.04 3.74
C ARG A 3 -40.94 22.16 4.86
N ILE A 4 -41.62 22.22 6.00
CA ILE A 4 -41.55 21.23 7.08
C ILE A 4 -42.40 20.03 6.63
N LYS A 5 -41.89 18.80 6.73
CA LYS A 5 -42.76 17.62 6.77
C LYS A 5 -42.26 16.58 7.77
N HIS A 6 -43.24 16.14 8.55
CA HIS A 6 -43.22 15.20 9.65
C HIS A 6 -42.89 13.75 9.26
N THR A 7 -42.58 12.99 10.31
CA THR A 7 -42.52 11.54 10.50
C THR A 7 -43.58 10.70 9.78
N ALA A 8 -43.25 9.46 9.39
CA ALA A 8 -44.02 8.25 9.77
C ALA A 8 -43.41 6.93 9.25
N ASN A 9 -43.41 5.97 10.17
CA ASN A 9 -43.26 4.52 10.10
C ASN A 9 -44.02 3.83 8.95
N ARG A 10 -43.41 2.83 8.29
CA ARG A 10 -44.16 1.77 7.60
C ARG A 10 -43.45 0.42 7.70
N LYS A 11 -44.07 -0.48 8.46
CA LYS A 11 -43.77 -1.92 8.57
C LYS A 11 -44.75 -2.68 7.67
N GLY A 12 -44.28 -3.71 6.97
CA GLY A 12 -45.10 -4.64 6.19
C GLY A 12 -44.35 -5.96 5.94
N ASN A 13 -44.78 -7.02 6.63
CA ASN A 13 -44.28 -8.41 6.71
C ASN A 13 -44.90 -9.27 5.56
N PRO A 14 -44.68 -10.61 5.33
CA PRO A 14 -44.32 -11.63 6.35
C PRO A 14 -43.59 -12.95 5.98
N ARG A 15 -43.30 -13.70 7.07
CA ARG A 15 -43.33 -15.18 7.27
C ARG A 15 -42.05 -16.03 7.02
N LYS A 16 -41.47 -16.52 8.12
CA LYS A 16 -41.32 -17.98 8.35
C LYS A 16 -41.33 -18.31 9.85
N SER A 17 -42.07 -19.36 10.17
CA SER A 17 -42.50 -19.87 11.48
C SER A 17 -41.44 -20.75 12.18
N GLY A 18 -41.42 -20.70 13.52
CA GLY A 18 -40.76 -21.70 14.37
C GLY A 18 -41.25 -21.58 15.82
N SER A 19 -41.84 -22.66 16.32
CA SER A 19 -42.45 -22.96 17.64
C SER A 19 -41.71 -22.42 18.89
N ARG A 20 -42.31 -21.95 20.00
CA ARG A 20 -43.42 -22.38 20.93
C ARG A 20 -42.81 -22.80 22.29
N GLY A 21 -43.33 -22.23 23.39
CA GLY A 21 -43.04 -22.57 24.81
C GLY A 21 -42.76 -21.30 25.64
N GLU A 22 -43.76 -20.60 26.22
CA GLU A 22 -44.37 -20.81 27.56
C GLU A 22 -43.31 -20.87 28.70
N SER A 23 -43.40 -20.19 29.85
CA SER A 23 -44.33 -19.23 30.43
C SER A 23 -43.78 -18.77 31.80
N SER A 24 -43.98 -17.48 32.12
CA SER A 24 -44.46 -16.96 33.42
C SER A 24 -43.56 -16.76 34.68
N THR A 25 -43.89 -15.65 35.35
CA THR A 25 -43.82 -15.29 36.79
C THR A 25 -42.57 -14.60 37.41
N THR A 26 -42.87 -13.47 38.07
CA THR A 26 -42.13 -12.50 38.90
C THR A 26 -41.90 -13.02 40.35
N PRO A 27 -41.44 -12.24 41.38
CA PRO A 27 -40.39 -11.20 41.51
C PRO A 27 -39.46 -11.36 42.78
N ALA A 28 -38.54 -10.40 42.96
CA ALA A 28 -38.09 -9.78 44.23
C ALA A 28 -36.86 -10.29 45.06
N ARG A 29 -35.92 -9.34 45.22
CA ARG A 29 -35.20 -8.91 46.45
C ARG A 29 -34.01 -9.72 46.98
N SER A 30 -32.81 -9.11 46.91
CA SER A 30 -31.96 -8.85 48.09
C SER A 30 -30.75 -7.97 47.74
N ALA A 31 -30.57 -6.91 48.53
CA ALA A 31 -29.49 -5.94 48.44
C ALA A 31 -28.13 -6.49 48.87
N ARG A 32 -27.05 -5.97 48.26
CA ARG A 32 -25.73 -5.81 48.90
C ARG A 32 -25.11 -4.47 48.45
N PRO A 33 -24.77 -3.56 49.37
CA PRO A 33 -24.00 -2.36 49.08
C PRO A 33 -22.51 -2.73 49.07
N GLY A 34 -21.85 -2.48 47.95
CA GLY A 34 -20.40 -2.60 47.79
C GLY A 34 -19.89 -1.31 47.14
N GLU A 35 -19.48 -0.39 47.98
CA GLU A 35 -18.87 0.88 47.62
C GLU A 35 -17.50 0.64 46.98
N SER A 36 -17.27 1.20 45.80
CA SER A 36 -15.93 1.64 45.37
C SER A 36 -16.05 2.81 44.39
N PRO A 37 -15.20 3.83 44.53
CA PRO A 37 -15.54 5.19 44.12
C PRO A 37 -15.22 5.41 42.65
N ASN A 38 -16.17 6.04 41.95
CA ASN A 38 -15.96 6.59 40.62
C ASN A 38 -14.96 7.76 40.72
N THR A 39 -13.67 7.50 40.53
CA THR A 39 -12.65 8.53 40.36
C THR A 39 -12.38 8.72 38.87
N PRO A 40 -12.54 9.92 38.30
CA PRO A 40 -12.15 10.19 36.92
C PRO A 40 -10.62 10.30 36.87
N GLY A 41 -9.97 9.15 36.67
CA GLY A 41 -8.53 9.06 36.47
C GLY A 41 -8.13 9.58 35.10
N THR A 42 -7.92 10.88 34.99
CA THR A 42 -7.14 11.51 33.92
C THR A 42 -5.73 10.92 33.94
N SER A 43 -5.48 9.89 33.13
CA SER A 43 -4.13 9.52 32.72
C SER A 43 -4.12 9.41 31.21
N GLY A 44 -3.93 10.56 30.57
CA GLY A 44 -3.55 10.66 29.17
C GLY A 44 -2.18 10.04 28.98
N THR A 45 -2.08 8.72 29.00
CA THR A 45 -0.98 8.05 28.32
C THR A 45 -1.28 8.21 26.83
N GLN A 46 -0.65 9.19 26.19
CA GLN A 46 -0.51 9.18 24.74
C GLN A 46 0.13 7.83 24.40
N ARG A 47 -0.70 6.83 24.08
CA ARG A 47 -0.25 5.59 23.46
C ARG A 47 0.44 6.05 22.19
N GLN A 48 1.76 6.10 22.20
CA GLN A 48 2.55 6.37 21.02
C GLN A 48 2.02 5.43 19.95
N ALA A 49 1.31 5.99 18.98
CA ALA A 49 0.64 5.20 17.97
C ALA A 49 1.71 4.35 17.29
N LYS A 50 1.64 3.03 17.45
CA LYS A 50 2.63 2.12 16.87
C LYS A 50 2.73 2.45 15.40
N LYS A 51 3.95 2.76 14.92
CA LYS A 51 4.19 3.08 13.51
C LYS A 51 3.69 1.90 12.66
N ARG A 52 2.68 2.14 11.83
CA ARG A 52 2.07 1.10 11.00
C ARG A 52 3.11 0.60 9.99
N HIS A 53 3.45 -0.68 10.07
CA HIS A 53 4.30 -1.33 9.07
C HIS A 53 3.44 -1.93 7.96
N TYR A 54 3.92 -1.82 6.72
CA TYR A 54 3.35 -2.50 5.58
C TYR A 54 3.75 -3.98 5.59
N ARG A 55 2.89 -4.87 5.10
CA ARG A 55 3.26 -6.28 4.93
C ARG A 55 4.34 -6.40 3.84
N PRO A 56 5.27 -7.36 3.95
CA PRO A 56 6.24 -7.65 2.89
C PRO A 56 5.55 -7.75 1.52
N GLY A 57 6.16 -7.17 0.49
CA GLY A 57 5.59 -7.09 -0.87
C GLY A 57 4.58 -5.94 -1.09
N THR A 58 3.96 -5.38 -0.05
CA THR A 58 2.97 -4.30 -0.23
C THR A 58 3.59 -3.03 -0.83
N VAL A 59 4.80 -2.67 -0.38
CA VAL A 59 5.51 -1.49 -0.88
C VAL A 59 6.05 -1.77 -2.28
N ALA A 60 6.66 -2.94 -2.51
CA ALA A 60 7.15 -3.36 -3.82
C ALA A 60 6.05 -3.35 -4.90
N LEU A 61 4.87 -3.91 -4.61
CA LEU A 61 3.74 -3.89 -5.56
C LEU A 61 3.18 -2.48 -5.81
N ARG A 62 3.36 -1.55 -4.87
CA ARG A 62 3.01 -0.14 -5.09
C ARG A 62 4.02 0.52 -6.01
N GLU A 63 5.30 0.26 -5.78
CA GLU A 63 6.40 0.80 -6.57
C GLU A 63 6.37 0.28 -8.01
N ILE A 64 6.20 -1.03 -8.23
CA ILE A 64 6.04 -1.61 -9.57
C ILE A 64 4.91 -0.92 -10.36
N ARG A 65 3.74 -0.76 -9.74
CA ARG A 65 2.60 -0.07 -10.40
C ARG A 65 2.86 1.41 -10.65
N HIS A 66 3.64 2.05 -9.79
CA HIS A 66 4.01 3.45 -9.99
C HIS A 66 4.98 3.58 -11.17
N LEU A 67 6.06 2.79 -11.16
CA LEU A 67 7.11 2.79 -12.18
C LEU A 67 6.57 2.37 -13.55
N GLN A 68 5.63 1.44 -13.65
CA GLN A 68 5.00 1.07 -14.92
C GLN A 68 4.05 2.15 -15.47
N LYS A 69 3.58 3.09 -14.63
CA LYS A 69 2.69 4.18 -15.05
C LYS A 69 3.47 5.43 -15.46
N THR A 70 4.67 5.61 -14.91
CA THR A 70 5.57 6.74 -15.19
C THR A 70 6.68 6.32 -16.13
N TRP A 71 7.34 7.27 -16.78
CA TRP A 71 8.42 7.00 -17.73
C TRP A 71 9.70 7.77 -17.37
N THR A 72 9.87 8.12 -16.09
CA THR A 72 11.04 8.87 -15.63
C THR A 72 12.27 7.97 -15.58
N LEU A 73 13.41 8.47 -16.06
CA LEU A 73 14.70 7.80 -15.93
C LEU A 73 15.03 7.53 -14.44
N LEU A 74 15.44 6.31 -14.14
CA LEU A 74 15.67 5.83 -12.78
C LEU A 74 17.14 5.90 -12.39
N ILE A 75 18.06 5.80 -13.35
CA ILE A 75 19.48 5.90 -13.09
C ILE A 75 19.85 7.39 -12.96
N PRO A 76 20.55 7.80 -11.88
CA PRO A 76 21.01 9.18 -11.78
C PRO A 76 21.99 9.50 -12.93
N ILE A 77 21.75 10.62 -13.62
CA ILE A 77 22.53 11.00 -14.81
C ILE A 77 24.03 11.16 -14.51
N ALA A 78 24.40 11.74 -13.36
CA ALA A 78 25.80 12.01 -13.02
C ALA A 78 26.71 10.75 -12.97
N PRO A 79 26.35 9.67 -12.25
CA PRO A 79 27.12 8.42 -12.32
C PRO A 79 27.03 7.75 -13.70
N PHE A 80 25.90 7.80 -14.40
CA PHE A 80 25.78 7.23 -15.75
C PHE A 80 26.78 7.88 -16.73
N VAL A 81 26.84 9.22 -16.76
CA VAL A 81 27.78 9.97 -17.59
C VAL A 81 29.24 9.64 -17.25
N ARG A 82 29.56 9.41 -15.97
CA ARG A 82 30.91 8.99 -15.57
C ARG A 82 31.28 7.63 -16.16
N VAL A 83 30.36 6.67 -16.14
CA VAL A 83 30.55 5.34 -16.73
C VAL A 83 30.70 5.43 -18.25
N VAL A 84 29.84 6.20 -18.93
CA VAL A 84 29.95 6.42 -20.38
C VAL A 84 31.34 6.97 -20.72
N LYS A 85 31.79 8.04 -20.04
CA LYS A 85 33.11 8.63 -20.28
C LYS A 85 34.27 7.67 -19.98
N GLN A 86 34.14 6.84 -18.94
CA GLN A 86 35.15 5.83 -18.61
C GLN A 86 35.27 4.80 -19.73
N ILE A 87 34.14 4.27 -20.23
CA ILE A 87 34.11 3.31 -21.33
C ILE A 87 34.69 3.96 -22.59
N THR A 88 34.29 5.18 -22.91
CA THR A 88 34.75 5.84 -24.14
C THR A 88 36.25 6.12 -24.11
N PHE A 89 36.80 6.47 -22.94
CA PHE A 89 38.24 6.63 -22.77
C PHE A 89 39.02 5.32 -23.00
N GLN A 90 38.43 4.15 -22.66
CA GLN A 90 39.06 2.85 -22.90
C GLN A 90 39.11 2.47 -24.39
N PHE A 91 38.06 2.80 -25.15
CA PHE A 91 37.94 2.37 -26.55
C PHE A 91 38.37 3.42 -27.57
N SER A 92 38.18 4.70 -27.27
CA SER A 92 38.45 5.80 -28.20
C SER A 92 38.88 7.06 -27.42
N PRO A 93 40.15 7.13 -26.97
CA PRO A 93 40.64 8.20 -26.09
C PRO A 93 40.59 9.59 -26.74
N ASP A 94 40.55 9.68 -28.06
CA ASP A 94 40.43 10.95 -28.80
C ASP A 94 39.05 11.61 -28.65
N VAL A 95 38.01 10.84 -28.30
CA VAL A 95 36.65 11.33 -28.13
C VAL A 95 36.44 11.79 -26.69
N SER A 96 36.66 13.09 -26.47
CA SER A 96 36.54 13.72 -25.15
C SER A 96 35.18 14.41 -24.89
N ARG A 97 34.41 14.71 -25.95
CA ARG A 97 33.17 15.49 -25.88
C ARG A 97 31.96 14.66 -26.29
N TRP A 98 30.90 14.83 -25.51
CA TRP A 98 29.59 14.21 -25.72
C TRP A 98 28.52 15.29 -25.79
N THR A 99 27.57 15.15 -26.70
CA THR A 99 26.37 16.00 -26.72
C THR A 99 25.43 15.56 -25.61
N ALA A 100 24.62 16.50 -25.09
CA ALA A 100 23.66 16.19 -24.04
C ALA A 100 22.60 15.18 -24.52
N GLU A 101 22.10 15.35 -25.76
CA GLU A 101 21.12 14.45 -26.36
C GLU A 101 21.65 13.03 -26.55
N ALA A 102 22.91 12.85 -26.94
CA ALA A 102 23.51 11.52 -27.07
C ALA A 102 23.60 10.80 -25.72
N LEU A 103 23.92 11.53 -24.64
CA LEU A 103 23.98 10.94 -23.30
C LEU A 103 22.60 10.51 -22.82
N VAL A 104 21.54 11.28 -23.11
CA VAL A 104 20.16 10.93 -22.78
C VAL A 104 19.71 9.72 -23.59
N ALA A 105 19.95 9.71 -24.91
CA ALA A 105 19.58 8.59 -25.78
C ALA A 105 20.27 7.28 -25.36
N LEU A 106 21.56 7.35 -24.98
CA LEU A 106 22.27 6.19 -24.42
C LEU A 106 21.65 5.72 -23.11
N GLN A 107 21.22 6.64 -22.25
CA GLN A 107 20.60 6.28 -20.98
C GLN A 107 19.23 5.65 -21.19
N GLU A 108 18.40 6.21 -22.06
CA GLU A 108 17.09 5.65 -22.42
C GLU A 108 17.22 4.23 -22.95
N ALA A 109 18.12 4.00 -23.92
CA ALA A 109 18.36 2.68 -24.47
C ALA A 109 18.90 1.68 -23.43
N ALA A 110 19.78 2.13 -22.54
CA ALA A 110 20.33 1.27 -21.48
C ALA A 110 19.26 0.88 -20.44
N GLU A 111 18.42 1.83 -20.00
CA GLU A 111 17.35 1.54 -19.06
C GLU A 111 16.27 0.65 -19.69
N ASP A 112 15.89 0.91 -20.94
CA ASP A 112 14.94 0.07 -21.68
C ASP A 112 15.43 -1.37 -21.83
N PHE A 113 16.71 -1.56 -22.18
CA PHE A 113 17.33 -2.89 -22.25
C PHE A 113 17.28 -3.62 -20.89
N LEU A 114 17.59 -2.92 -19.79
CA LEU A 114 17.57 -3.52 -18.46
C LEU A 114 16.15 -3.90 -18.03
N VAL A 115 15.13 -3.09 -18.35
CA VAL A 115 13.73 -3.41 -18.06
C VAL A 115 13.31 -4.69 -18.77
N HIS A 116 13.55 -4.79 -20.08
CA HIS A 116 13.24 -6.01 -20.84
C HIS A 116 13.98 -7.24 -20.30
N LEU A 117 15.26 -7.08 -19.95
CA LEU A 117 16.04 -8.17 -19.34
C LEU A 117 15.44 -8.64 -18.00
N PHE A 118 14.95 -7.71 -17.16
CA PHE A 118 14.27 -8.07 -15.91
C PHE A 118 12.91 -8.71 -16.13
N GLU A 119 12.17 -8.34 -17.18
CA GLU A 119 10.92 -8.99 -17.55
C GLU A 119 11.14 -10.45 -17.93
N ASP A 120 12.10 -10.72 -18.81
CA ASP A 120 12.48 -12.08 -19.21
C ASP A 120 13.01 -12.89 -18.01
N GLY A 121 13.85 -12.27 -17.18
CA GLY A 121 14.32 -12.87 -15.93
C GLY A 121 13.17 -13.23 -14.98
N MET A 122 12.14 -12.39 -14.90
CA MET A 122 10.96 -12.63 -14.06
C MET A 122 10.12 -13.78 -14.60
N LEU A 123 9.96 -13.88 -15.93
CA LEU A 123 9.31 -15.02 -16.56
C LEU A 123 10.03 -16.33 -16.23
N CYS A 124 11.37 -16.32 -16.25
CA CYS A 124 12.18 -17.47 -15.86
C CYS A 124 12.03 -17.83 -14.36
N ALA A 125 11.97 -16.83 -13.48
CA ALA A 125 11.76 -17.06 -12.05
C ALA A 125 10.38 -17.67 -11.77
N ILE A 126 9.33 -17.16 -12.42
CA ILE A 126 7.96 -17.69 -12.32
C ILE A 126 7.89 -19.11 -12.87
N HIS A 127 8.57 -19.40 -13.99
CA HIS A 127 8.68 -20.75 -14.54
C HIS A 127 9.26 -21.73 -13.52
N ALA A 128 10.27 -21.29 -12.74
CA ALA A 128 10.86 -22.06 -11.64
C ALA A 128 10.05 -22.02 -10.32
N LYS A 129 8.81 -21.50 -10.32
CA LYS A 129 7.94 -21.33 -9.14
C LYS A 129 8.56 -20.46 -8.04
N ARG A 130 9.41 -19.51 -8.42
CA ARG A 130 10.03 -18.53 -7.51
C ARG A 130 9.46 -17.13 -7.77
N VAL A 131 9.62 -16.26 -6.76
CA VAL A 131 9.23 -14.84 -6.82
C VAL A 131 10.46 -13.92 -6.83
N THR A 132 11.61 -14.42 -6.40
CA THR A 132 12.88 -13.67 -6.34
C THR A 132 13.75 -14.02 -7.54
N LEU A 133 14.27 -12.99 -8.22
CA LEU A 133 15.29 -13.11 -9.27
C LEU A 133 16.62 -13.56 -8.65
N ASN A 134 17.39 -14.37 -9.38
CA ASN A 134 18.71 -14.87 -8.96
C ASN A 134 19.80 -14.32 -9.88
#